data_AF-A0A7C2W6G0-F1
#
_entry.id   AF-A0A7C2W6G0-F1
#
_cell.length_a   1.000
_cell.length_b   1.000
_cell.length_c   1.000
_cell.angle_alpha   90.00
_cell.angle_beta   90.00
_cell.angle_gamma   90.00
#
_symmetry.space_group_name_H-M   'P 1'
#
loop_
_entity.id
_entity.type
_entity.pdbx_description
1 polymer ?
#
loop_
_entity_poly.entity_id
_entity_poly.type
_entity_poly.pdbx_seq_one_letter_code
_entity_poly.pdbx_strand_id
1 'polypeptide(L)'
;MSSRERELWIKVLESTPLQVRRRASAYLENVKKISADEWVVLSKSGVQYYVRIVRGEVTCTCPYYTLEKGYCKHICAVAANELVKLDFRSA
;
A
#
# COMPACT_ATOMS: atom_id res chain seq x y z
N MET A 1 7.20 9.85 9.56
CA MET A 1 6.05 10.23 8.71
C MET A 1 5.24 11.27 9.46
N SER A 2 4.67 12.23 8.74
CA SER A 2 3.76 13.26 9.24
C SER A 2 2.38 12.67 9.60
N SER A 3 1.59 13.39 10.41
CA SER A 3 0.20 13.02 10.73
C SER A 3 -0.63 12.80 9.46
N ARG A 4 -0.38 13.61 8.44
CA ARG A 4 -1.07 13.57 7.14
C ARG A 4 -0.83 12.27 6.38
N GLU A 5 0.39 11.72 6.43
CA GLU A 5 0.70 10.43 5.81
C GLU A 5 0.03 9.27 6.56
N ARG A 6 -0.06 9.35 7.89
CA ARG A 6 -0.79 8.36 8.69
C ARG A 6 -2.29 8.36 8.35
N GLU A 7 -2.90 9.54 8.31
CA GLU A 7 -4.31 9.72 7.91
C GLU A 7 -4.57 9.20 6.49
N LEU A 8 -3.65 9.44 5.55
CA LEU A 8 -3.74 8.90 4.19
C LEU A 8 -3.85 7.37 4.19
N TRP A 9 -2.98 6.68 4.94
CA TRP A 9 -2.99 5.22 4.98
C TRP A 9 -4.21 4.65 5.71
N ILE A 10 -4.66 5.30 6.77
CA ILE A 10 -5.92 4.94 7.45
C ILE A 10 -7.08 5.04 6.46
N LYS A 11 -7.19 6.17 5.75
CA LYS A 11 -8.24 6.41 4.76
C LYS A 11 -8.25 5.35 3.67
N VAL A 12 -7.08 4.97 3.16
CA VAL A 12 -6.93 3.88 2.17
C VAL A 12 -7.55 2.57 2.67
N LEU A 13 -7.28 2.19 3.92
CA LEU A 13 -7.79 0.95 4.49
C LEU A 13 -9.28 1.04 4.82
N GLU A 14 -9.76 2.18 5.30
CA GLU A 14 -11.18 2.38 5.61
C GLU A 14 -12.05 2.37 4.35
N SER A 15 -11.59 3.00 3.26
CA SER A 15 -12.33 3.03 2.00
C SER A 15 -12.32 1.68 1.27
N THR A 16 -11.35 0.81 1.54
CA THR A 16 -11.18 -0.43 0.78
C THR A 16 -12.03 -1.58 1.34
N PRO A 17 -12.83 -2.28 0.51
CA PRO A 17 -13.61 -3.44 0.93
C PRO A 17 -12.78 -4.50 1.63
N LEU A 18 -13.35 -5.13 2.66
CA LEU A 18 -12.66 -6.08 3.52
C LEU A 18 -12.02 -7.24 2.74
N GLN A 19 -12.69 -7.74 1.70
CA GLN A 19 -12.16 -8.82 0.85
C GLN A 19 -10.88 -8.43 0.11
N VAL A 20 -10.71 -7.17 -0.26
CA VAL A 20 -9.48 -6.68 -0.91
C VAL A 20 -8.38 -6.50 0.12
N ARG A 21 -8.69 -5.94 1.29
CA ARG A 21 -7.75 -5.79 2.41
C ARG A 21 -7.18 -7.14 2.84
N ARG A 22 -8.02 -8.16 3.01
CA ARG A 22 -7.57 -9.52 3.38
C ARG A 22 -6.57 -10.11 2.39
N ARG A 23 -6.66 -9.77 1.10
CA ARG A 23 -5.72 -10.24 0.07
C ARG A 23 -4.37 -9.52 0.11
N ALA A 24 -4.27 -8.41 0.83
CA ALA A 24 -3.01 -7.68 1.01
C ALA A 24 -1.99 -8.49 1.83
N SER A 25 -2.45 -9.37 2.72
CA SER A 25 -1.59 -10.20 3.57
C SER A 25 -0.57 -11.01 2.79
N ALA A 26 -0.94 -11.47 1.59
CA ALA A 26 -0.07 -12.23 0.69
C ALA A 26 1.16 -11.44 0.19
N TYR A 27 1.22 -10.13 0.45
CA TYR A 27 2.26 -9.22 -0.03
C TYR A 27 3.02 -8.51 1.11
N LEU A 28 2.58 -8.61 2.37
CA LEU A 28 3.14 -7.80 3.48
C LEU A 28 4.65 -7.97 3.64
N GLU A 29 5.13 -9.22 3.61
CA GLU A 29 6.56 -9.56 3.71
C GLU A 29 7.38 -9.07 2.50
N ASN A 30 6.70 -8.72 1.41
CA ASN A 30 7.30 -8.35 0.13
C ASN A 30 7.17 -6.85 -0.17
N VAL A 31 6.78 -6.04 0.82
CA VAL A 31 6.73 -4.58 0.69
C VAL A 31 8.09 -3.98 1.05
N LYS A 32 8.75 -3.35 0.09
CA LYS A 32 10.00 -2.61 0.28
C LYS A 32 9.80 -1.13 -0.04
N LYS A 33 10.14 -0.26 0.89
CA LYS A 33 10.17 1.19 0.67
C LYS A 33 11.43 1.55 -0.12
N ILE A 34 11.28 2.30 -1.21
CA ILE A 34 12.39 2.73 -2.08
C ILE A 34 12.74 4.19 -1.82
N SER A 35 11.74 5.04 -1.65
CA SER A 35 11.90 6.46 -1.33
C SER A 35 10.81 6.91 -0.36
N ALA A 36 10.73 8.21 -0.05
CA ALA A 36 9.70 8.74 0.85
C ALA A 36 8.28 8.39 0.38
N ASP A 37 8.06 8.50 -0.93
CA ASP A 37 6.75 8.40 -1.59
C ASP A 37 6.64 7.20 -2.53
N GLU A 38 7.60 6.27 -2.51
CA GLU A 38 7.61 5.11 -3.41
C GLU A 38 7.94 3.80 -2.69
N TRP A 39 7.16 2.79 -3.01
CA TRP A 39 7.32 1.42 -2.53
C TRP A 39 7.28 0.45 -3.71
N VAL A 40 8.02 -0.64 -3.59
CA VAL A 40 7.89 -1.82 -4.44
C VAL A 40 7.23 -2.94 -3.65
N VAL A 41 6.30 -3.61 -4.31
CA VAL A 41 5.57 -4.78 -3.81
C VAL A 41 5.89 -5.95 -4.74
N LEU A 42 6.64 -6.94 -4.24
CA LEU A 42 6.94 -8.15 -5.00
C LEU A 42 5.79 -9.15 -4.89
N SER A 43 5.41 -9.70 -6.04
CA SER A 43 4.58 -10.89 -6.09
C SER A 43 5.40 -12.15 -5.93
N LYS A 44 4.73 -13.26 -5.55
CA LYS A 44 5.36 -14.58 -5.47
C LYS A 44 5.97 -15.07 -6.79
N SER A 45 5.48 -14.58 -7.93
CA SER A 45 6.02 -14.90 -9.26
C SER A 45 7.16 -13.98 -9.70
N GLY A 46 7.67 -13.13 -8.81
CA GLY A 46 8.77 -12.19 -9.09
C GLY A 46 8.37 -10.90 -9.81
N VAL A 47 7.09 -10.74 -10.19
CA VAL A 47 6.60 -9.49 -10.78
C VAL A 47 6.61 -8.40 -9.72
N GLN A 48 7.14 -7.23 -10.09
CA GLN A 48 7.22 -6.05 -9.24
C GLN A 48 6.10 -5.06 -9.58
N TYR A 49 5.44 -4.56 -8.54
CA TYR A 49 4.48 -3.46 -8.66
C TYR A 49 4.96 -2.28 -7.84
N TYR A 50 4.84 -1.09 -8.41
CA TYR A 50 5.21 0.15 -7.73
C TYR A 50 3.94 0.77 -7.15
N VAL A 51 4.03 1.21 -5.90
CA VAL A 51 3.02 2.03 -5.23
C VAL A 51 3.64 3.38 -4.97
N ARG A 52 2.95 4.45 -5.35
CA ARG A 52 3.48 5.82 -5.28
C ARG A 52 2.46 6.78 -4.68
N ILE A 53 2.93 7.76 -3.92
CA ILE A 53 2.15 8.94 -3.58
C ILE A 53 2.46 10.02 -4.61
N VAL A 54 1.47 10.45 -5.36
CA VAL A 54 1.59 11.49 -6.38
C VAL A 54 0.54 12.55 -6.07
N ARG A 55 0.97 13.78 -5.76
CA ARG A 55 0.09 14.90 -5.41
C ARG A 55 -0.93 14.59 -4.30
N GLY A 56 -0.54 13.72 -3.35
CA GLY A 56 -1.40 13.30 -2.23
C GLY A 56 -2.33 12.13 -2.54
N GLU A 57 -2.30 11.58 -3.75
CA GLU A 57 -3.06 10.39 -4.15
C GLU A 57 -2.15 9.16 -4.21
N VAL A 58 -2.67 8.01 -3.81
CA VAL A 58 -1.93 6.74 -3.87
C VAL A 58 -2.25 6.02 -5.16
N THR A 59 -1.21 5.71 -5.93
CA THR A 59 -1.29 5.04 -7.22
C THR A 59 -0.56 3.71 -7.21
N CYS A 60 -0.90 2.81 -8.13
CA CYS A 60 -0.20 1.53 -8.30
C CYS A 60 -0.03 1.15 -9.77
N THR A 61 1.10 0.56 -10.13
CA THR A 61 1.38 0.11 -11.52
C THR A 61 0.76 -1.25 -11.87
N CYS A 62 0.00 -1.88 -10.97
CA CYS A 62 -0.58 -3.18 -11.28
C CYS A 62 -1.73 -3.06 -12.31
N PRO A 63 -1.90 -4.05 -13.21
CA PRO A 63 -2.92 -3.99 -14.25
C PRO A 63 -4.35 -3.78 -13.71
N TYR A 64 -4.64 -4.25 -12.50
CA TYR A 64 -5.96 -4.08 -11.90
C TYR A 64 -6.27 -2.61 -11.57
N TYR A 65 -5.27 -1.86 -11.10
CA TYR A 65 -5.40 -0.45 -10.78
C TYR A 65 -5.37 0.41 -12.04
N THR A 66 -4.44 0.15 -12.97
CA THR A 66 -4.31 0.93 -14.20
C THR A 66 -5.50 0.78 -15.15
N LEU A 67 -6.26 -0.31 -15.04
CA LEU A 67 -7.51 -0.54 -15.76
C LEU A 67 -8.76 -0.09 -14.97
N GLU A 68 -8.57 0.70 -13.89
CA GLU A 68 -9.64 1.27 -13.07
C GLU A 68 -10.66 0.25 -12.55
N LYS A 69 -10.22 -0.99 -12.29
CA LYS A 69 -11.12 -2.07 -11.83
C LYS A 69 -11.52 -1.96 -10.36
N GLY A 70 -11.15 -0.87 -9.70
CA GLY A 70 -11.43 -0.58 -8.29
C GLY A 70 -10.20 -0.71 -7.39
N TYR A 71 -10.42 -1.20 -6.16
CA TYR A 71 -9.42 -1.17 -5.10
C TYR A 71 -8.23 -2.12 -5.32
N CYS A 72 -7.02 -1.64 -4.99
CA CYS A 72 -5.78 -2.38 -5.19
C CYS A 72 -5.24 -3.00 -3.90
N LYS A 73 -5.08 -4.32 -3.88
CA LYS A 73 -4.47 -5.06 -2.75
C LYS A 73 -3.00 -4.68 -2.47
N HIS A 74 -2.23 -4.22 -3.45
CA HIS A 74 -0.84 -3.78 -3.24
C HIS A 74 -0.80 -2.46 -2.47
N ILE A 75 -1.72 -1.53 -2.78
CA ILE A 75 -1.90 -0.28 -2.03
C ILE A 75 -2.26 -0.61 -0.57
N CYS A 76 -3.18 -1.55 -0.36
CA CYS A 76 -3.52 -2.00 1.00
C CYS A 76 -2.33 -2.63 1.74
N ALA A 77 -1.47 -3.38 1.04
CA ALA A 77 -0.30 -4.00 1.65
C ALA A 77 0.70 -2.94 2.12
N VAL A 78 0.93 -1.89 1.31
CA VAL A 78 1.76 -0.75 1.69
C VAL A 78 1.16 0.00 2.87
N ALA A 79 -0.13 0.32 2.81
CA ALA A 79 -0.83 1.04 3.88
C ALA A 79 -0.73 0.30 5.23
N ALA A 80 -1.02 -0.99 5.25
CA ALA A 80 -0.91 -1.81 6.45
C ALA A 80 0.55 -1.89 6.96
N ASN A 81 1.52 -2.09 6.06
CA ASN A 81 2.93 -2.18 6.44
C ASN A 81 3.47 -0.86 7.03
N GLU A 82 3.13 0.28 6.44
CA GLU A 82 3.57 1.58 6.98
C GLU A 82 2.89 1.90 8.31
N LEU A 83 1.60 1.58 8.49
CA LEU A 83 0.90 1.77 9.77
C LEU A 83 1.48 0.89 10.89
N VAL A 84 1.74 -0.40 10.62
CA VAL A 84 2.35 -1.30 11.60
C VAL A 84 3.74 -0.80 12.03
N LYS A 85 4.55 -0.32 11.09
CA LYS A 85 5.86 0.27 11.42
C LYS A 85 5.75 1.52 12.31
N LEU A 86 4.65 2.27 12.22
CA LEU A 86 4.41 3.43 13.09
C LEU A 86 4.08 2.97 14.52
N ASP A 87 3.23 1.97 14.67
CA ASP A 87 2.85 1.45 15.99
C ASP A 87 4.07 0.86 16.71
N PHE A 88 4.93 0.12 16.01
CA PHE A 88 6.16 -0.44 16.60
C PHE A 88 7.27 0.58 16.87
N ARG A 89 7.34 1.68 16.11
CA ARG A 89 8.35 2.74 16.34
C ARG A 89 7.93 3.76 17.40
N SER A 90 6.68 3.67 17.87
CA SER A 90 6.12 4.53 18.90
C SER A 90 6.05 3.83 20.27
N ALA A 91 6.54 2.59 20.36
CA ALA A 91 6.69 1.79 21.58
C ALA A 91 8.18 1.71 21.98
#